data_AF-A0AAU9L460-F1
#
_entry.id   AF-A0AAU9L460-F1
#
_cell.length_a   1.000
_cell.length_b   1.000
_cell.length_c   1.000
_cell.angle_alpha   90.00
_cell.angle_beta   90.00
_cell.angle_gamma   90.00
#
_symmetry.space_group_name_H-M   'P 1'
#
loop_
_entity.id
_entity.type
_entity.pdbx_description
1 polymer ?
#
loop_
_entity_poly.entity_id
_entity_poly.type
_entity_poly.pdbx_seq_one_letter_code
_entity_poly.pdbx_strand_id
1 'polypeptide(L)'
;MVKGLSKELSGDLKTVILAAMRGEVADFNASVHASMKASTDTDALCKAGQGPEFSGDAKRAMLFLVRSVLEPVNLLAELFDTTLQGCGKNAYGLNALVVRYYRLLKRIRIVYTRLYHQELRTRIQGVVSGEYCQLLLSTLDAAEVEFGASASVTTSACAGMSSSSTVVSGMNDDTLCTNSDVLDTSATVSGTSADASGTSTTVSATIAAVGGAVVGSSSSVKETTTIATEVTSPEVIMRKNRYDTLSADIEAAVHEIHSKCTGVASMDETKLASIFLSKTAEQRFLIWWHYRIVYKQDLAVWIKSTSDYGVLLKMLASPLEQVEARILHKAMKGLITTEEWIYPIVMARSNAEIAILKKTYCDLYGNDLVSTLRKKLSGDLEKIVVAAVQDNVTEFDPMVHTDAKAATDAEALYKASQGKWGVDKELFIRLIVSSPSEHLCAINAAYSKKYKTSSLIKTIKSVFKRDAQMALLYHVRMIFEPFELLAELFKNTMEGIGTDEYGLSAAVVRYHSMLPEIKTAFKQLYREELRDDIRDDTSGKYRDLLLGIVDSY
;
A
#
# COMPACT_ATOMS: atom_id res chain seq x y z
N MET A 1 28.78 2.48 8.59
CA MET A 1 28.18 3.76 8.16
C MET A 1 28.00 4.74 9.32
N VAL A 2 27.03 4.53 10.24
CA VAL A 2 26.69 5.46 11.36
C VAL A 2 27.90 5.92 12.19
N LYS A 3 28.80 5.01 12.59
CA LYS A 3 30.02 5.35 13.37
C LYS A 3 31.05 6.20 12.59
N GLY A 4 30.97 6.24 11.26
CA GLY A 4 31.81 7.09 10.40
C GLY A 4 31.25 8.52 10.33
N LEU A 5 29.99 8.64 9.91
CA LEU A 5 29.25 9.92 9.84
C LEU A 5 29.26 10.70 11.16
N SER A 6 29.22 9.99 12.30
CA SER A 6 29.34 10.61 13.63
C SER A 6 30.69 11.31 13.90
N LYS A 7 31.75 11.07 13.11
CA LYS A 7 33.01 11.81 13.25
C LYS A 7 33.07 13.10 12.42
N GLU A 8 32.27 13.20 11.37
CA GLU A 8 32.30 14.32 10.41
C GLU A 8 31.21 15.36 10.70
N LEU A 9 30.09 14.95 11.30
CA LEU A 9 28.99 15.83 11.69
C LEU A 9 29.24 16.50 13.06
N SER A 10 28.92 17.79 13.16
CA SER A 10 28.92 18.59 14.40
C SER A 10 27.60 19.35 14.59
N GLY A 11 27.37 19.87 15.80
CA GLY A 11 26.16 20.64 16.16
C GLY A 11 24.85 19.84 16.06
N ASP A 12 23.72 20.54 16.09
CA ASP A 12 22.37 19.95 16.13
C ASP A 12 22.04 19.09 14.90
N LEU A 13 22.65 19.42 13.75
CA LEU A 13 22.50 18.67 12.50
C LEU A 13 22.98 17.21 12.64
N LYS A 14 24.00 16.97 13.47
CA LYS A 14 24.45 15.62 13.83
C LYS A 14 23.35 14.84 14.52
N THR A 15 22.67 15.47 15.48
CA THR A 15 21.64 14.86 16.32
C THR A 15 20.43 14.47 15.48
N VAL A 16 19.94 15.40 14.66
CA VAL A 16 18.79 15.20 13.76
C VAL A 16 19.06 14.09 12.73
N ILE A 17 20.22 14.11 12.06
CA ILE A 17 20.57 13.09 11.06
C ILE A 17 20.78 11.72 11.70
N LEU A 18 21.43 11.64 12.86
CA LEU A 18 21.64 10.37 13.55
C LEU A 18 20.33 9.76 14.10
N ALA A 19 19.37 10.58 14.56
CA ALA A 19 18.05 10.10 14.98
C ALA A 19 17.24 9.56 13.78
N ALA A 20 17.22 10.31 12.67
CA ALA A 20 16.56 9.87 11.43
C ALA A 20 17.15 8.54 10.90
N MET A 21 18.48 8.38 10.92
CA MET A 21 19.16 7.16 10.49
C MET A 21 18.97 5.96 11.44
N ARG A 22 18.43 6.17 12.65
CA ARG A 22 18.14 5.11 13.63
C ARG A 22 16.66 4.72 13.68
N GLY A 23 15.79 5.45 12.99
CA GLY A 23 14.33 5.26 13.10
C GLY A 23 13.74 5.82 14.40
N GLU A 24 14.47 6.66 15.14
CA GLU A 24 14.04 7.27 16.41
C GLU A 24 13.09 8.46 16.11
N VAL A 25 11.91 8.18 15.56
CA VAL A 25 10.96 9.19 15.02
C VAL A 25 10.53 10.22 16.08
N ALA A 26 10.36 9.80 17.34
CA ALA A 26 9.98 10.69 18.44
C ALA A 26 11.08 11.71 18.76
N ASP A 27 12.33 11.26 18.91
CA ASP A 27 13.48 12.14 19.19
C ASP A 27 13.86 13.00 17.99
N PHE A 28 13.68 12.48 16.77
CA PHE A 28 13.79 13.26 15.53
C PHE A 28 12.79 14.43 15.52
N ASN A 29 11.51 14.16 15.74
CA ASN A 29 10.47 15.21 15.77
C ASN A 29 10.70 16.20 16.92
N ALA A 30 11.08 15.73 18.10
CA ALA A 30 11.38 16.61 19.24
C ALA A 30 12.60 17.51 18.97
N SER A 31 13.66 16.98 18.36
CA SER A 31 14.88 17.73 18.02
C SER A 31 14.64 18.75 16.90
N VAL A 32 13.89 18.38 15.85
CA VAL A 32 13.42 19.31 14.81
C VAL A 32 12.56 20.41 15.42
N HIS A 33 11.59 20.07 16.27
CA HIS A 33 10.69 21.05 16.89
C HIS A 33 11.42 21.99 17.88
N ALA A 34 12.46 21.52 18.57
CA ALA A 34 13.32 22.35 19.40
C ALA A 34 14.17 23.32 18.56
N SER A 35 14.75 22.85 17.45
CA SER A 35 15.56 23.66 16.54
C SER A 35 14.72 24.72 15.81
N MET A 36 13.50 24.38 15.37
CA MET A 36 12.53 25.34 14.81
C MET A 36 12.05 26.37 15.84
N LYS A 37 11.99 26.03 17.13
CA LYS A 37 11.63 26.98 18.19
C LYS A 37 12.75 27.97 18.53
N ALA A 38 13.98 27.70 18.09
CA ALA A 38 15.15 28.56 18.26
C ALA A 38 15.42 29.47 17.04
N SER A 39 14.86 29.15 15.86
CA SER A 39 15.03 29.94 14.63
C SER A 39 13.72 30.58 14.18
N THR A 40 13.58 31.90 14.33
CA THR A 40 12.45 32.68 13.81
C THR A 40 12.51 32.92 12.30
N ASP A 41 13.49 32.34 11.60
CA ASP A 41 13.70 32.54 10.16
C ASP A 41 13.95 31.19 9.47
N THR A 42 13.00 30.76 8.63
CA THR A 42 13.10 29.51 7.86
C THR A 42 14.11 29.61 6.72
N ASP A 43 14.44 30.83 6.29
CA ASP A 43 15.40 31.12 5.23
C ASP A 43 16.86 30.90 5.70
N ALA A 44 17.09 30.90 7.02
CA ALA A 44 18.40 30.68 7.63
C ALA A 44 18.91 29.24 7.51
N LEU A 45 18.02 28.23 7.55
CA LEU A 45 18.41 26.82 7.43
C LEU A 45 18.93 26.46 6.03
N CYS A 46 18.44 27.12 4.98
CA CYS A 46 19.02 27.01 3.62
C CYS A 46 20.37 27.72 3.50
N LYS A 47 20.60 28.82 4.24
CA LYS A 47 21.86 29.59 4.22
C LYS A 47 22.95 28.98 5.10
N ALA A 48 22.59 28.20 6.14
CA ALA A 48 23.54 27.48 7.00
C ALA A 48 24.40 26.44 6.25
N GLY A 49 24.04 26.08 5.02
CA GLY A 49 24.82 25.21 4.13
C GLY A 49 26.06 25.84 3.47
N GLN A 50 26.63 26.90 4.05
CA GLN A 50 27.91 27.53 3.64
C GLN A 50 29.08 27.21 4.59
N GLY A 51 28.93 26.20 5.47
CA GLY A 51 30.05 25.48 6.08
C GLY A 51 30.69 24.48 5.09
N PRO A 52 31.88 23.92 5.40
CA PRO A 52 32.69 23.15 4.44
C PRO A 52 31.90 22.00 3.79
N GLU A 53 32.04 21.90 2.47
CA GLU A 53 30.91 21.56 1.59
C GLU A 53 30.69 20.05 1.41
N PHE A 54 29.44 19.59 1.63
CA PHE A 54 28.92 18.51 0.79
C PHE A 54 28.63 19.09 -0.60
N SER A 55 29.37 18.65 -1.62
CA SER A 55 29.16 19.06 -3.01
C SER A 55 28.49 17.94 -3.82
N GLY A 56 28.00 18.29 -5.02
CA GLY A 56 27.42 17.32 -5.96
C GLY A 56 26.23 16.53 -5.41
N ASP A 57 26.21 15.22 -5.69
CA ASP A 57 25.04 14.38 -5.45
C ASP A 57 24.78 14.08 -3.97
N ALA A 58 25.77 14.16 -3.09
CA ALA A 58 25.55 14.02 -1.65
C ALA A 58 24.65 15.14 -1.11
N LYS A 59 24.85 16.38 -1.57
CA LYS A 59 23.98 17.53 -1.24
C LYS A 59 22.58 17.33 -1.81
N ARG A 60 22.47 16.81 -3.04
CA ARG A 60 21.18 16.48 -3.67
C ARG A 60 20.44 15.37 -2.91
N ALA A 61 21.14 14.32 -2.48
CA ALA A 61 20.56 13.21 -1.74
C ALA A 61 20.09 13.63 -0.33
N MET A 62 20.88 14.44 0.39
CA MET A 62 20.43 15.02 1.66
C MET A 62 19.23 15.95 1.49
N LEU A 63 19.26 16.84 0.50
CA LEU A 63 18.15 17.74 0.20
C LEU A 63 16.89 16.96 -0.21
N PHE A 64 17.05 15.89 -0.98
CA PHE A 64 15.97 14.97 -1.35
C PHE A 64 15.35 14.29 -0.13
N LEU A 65 16.17 13.77 0.79
CA LEU A 65 15.69 13.15 2.03
C LEU A 65 14.92 14.16 2.90
N VAL A 66 15.49 15.34 3.13
CA VAL A 66 14.84 16.42 3.90
C VAL A 66 13.52 16.84 3.26
N ARG A 67 13.48 17.07 1.94
CA ARG A 67 12.26 17.44 1.23
C ARG A 67 11.24 16.30 1.11
N SER A 68 11.68 15.03 1.16
CA SER A 68 10.76 13.89 1.18
C SER A 68 9.95 13.78 2.48
N VAL A 69 10.47 14.38 3.56
CA VAL A 69 9.78 14.49 4.86
C VAL A 69 8.97 15.78 4.95
N LEU A 70 9.54 16.92 4.56
CA LEU A 70 8.91 18.24 4.74
C LEU A 70 7.90 18.61 3.63
N GLU A 71 8.17 18.23 2.38
CA GLU A 71 7.37 18.62 1.21
C GLU A 71 7.14 17.45 0.22
N PRO A 72 6.63 16.29 0.68
CA PRO A 72 6.57 15.07 -0.14
C PRO A 72 5.86 15.27 -1.49
N VAL A 73 4.77 16.05 -1.53
CA VAL A 73 4.01 16.27 -2.76
C VAL A 73 4.70 17.25 -3.73
N ASN A 74 5.40 18.27 -3.24
CA ASN A 74 6.19 19.19 -4.08
C ASN A 74 7.36 18.44 -4.72
N LEU A 75 8.09 17.67 -3.91
CA LEU A 75 9.20 16.83 -4.39
C LEU A 75 8.72 15.81 -5.43
N LEU A 76 7.53 15.22 -5.24
CA LEU A 76 6.95 14.33 -6.23
C LEU A 76 6.55 15.07 -7.52
N ALA A 77 5.97 16.26 -7.46
CA ALA A 77 5.69 17.06 -8.65
C ALA A 77 6.97 17.40 -9.44
N GLU A 78 8.07 17.72 -8.77
CA GLU A 78 9.39 17.91 -9.41
C GLU A 78 9.97 16.63 -9.98
N LEU A 79 9.80 15.48 -9.32
CA LEU A 79 10.19 14.18 -9.87
C LEU A 79 9.41 13.84 -11.14
N PHE A 80 8.12 14.15 -11.19
CA PHE A 80 7.32 14.00 -12.41
C PHE A 80 7.83 14.93 -13.53
N ASP A 81 8.14 16.20 -13.24
CA ASP A 81 8.63 17.11 -14.28
C ASP A 81 10.01 16.72 -14.81
N THR A 82 10.97 16.46 -13.93
CA THR A 82 12.32 16.02 -14.31
C THR A 82 12.30 14.71 -15.10
N THR A 83 11.38 13.79 -14.78
CA THR A 83 11.16 12.57 -15.58
C THR A 83 10.66 12.89 -16.99
N LEU A 84 9.76 13.88 -17.12
CA LEU A 84 9.16 14.35 -18.38
C LEU A 84 10.06 15.32 -19.19
N GLN A 85 11.12 15.88 -18.59
CA GLN A 85 12.16 16.63 -19.30
C GLN A 85 13.11 15.70 -20.09
N GLY A 86 13.23 14.43 -19.71
CA GLY A 86 14.08 13.46 -20.39
C GLY A 86 13.52 13.02 -21.75
N CYS A 87 14.20 13.41 -22.83
CA CYS A 87 13.80 13.15 -24.22
C CYS A 87 13.49 11.65 -24.49
N GLY A 88 12.19 11.31 -24.56
CA GLY A 88 11.64 10.08 -25.15
C GLY A 88 12.01 8.73 -24.50
N LYS A 89 12.91 8.68 -23.51
CA LYS A 89 13.48 7.42 -22.98
C LYS A 89 13.02 7.04 -21.57
N ASN A 90 12.24 7.90 -20.90
CA ASN A 90 11.90 7.75 -19.47
C ASN A 90 10.50 7.16 -19.19
N ALA A 91 9.88 6.46 -20.15
CA ALA A 91 8.60 5.77 -19.95
C ALA A 91 8.59 4.87 -18.69
N TYR A 92 9.66 4.11 -18.45
CA TYR A 92 9.82 3.28 -17.25
C TYR A 92 9.84 4.09 -15.94
N GLY A 93 10.50 5.26 -15.94
CA GLY A 93 10.50 6.16 -14.78
C GLY A 93 9.10 6.72 -14.50
N LEU A 94 8.39 7.13 -15.55
CA LEU A 94 7.03 7.64 -15.43
C LEU A 94 6.05 6.56 -14.95
N ASN A 95 6.14 5.33 -15.47
CA ASN A 95 5.39 4.18 -14.96
C ASN A 95 5.67 3.93 -13.47
N ALA A 96 6.95 3.91 -13.08
CA ALA A 96 7.32 3.67 -11.69
C ALA A 96 6.77 4.75 -10.75
N LEU A 97 6.80 6.03 -11.15
CA LEU A 97 6.21 7.12 -10.38
C LEU A 97 4.67 7.01 -10.32
N VAL A 98 4.00 6.74 -11.44
CA VAL A 98 2.53 6.61 -11.50
C VAL A 98 2.03 5.44 -10.65
N VAL A 99 2.67 4.27 -10.73
CA VAL A 99 2.29 3.09 -9.93
C VAL A 99 2.61 3.29 -8.45
N ARG A 100 3.83 3.74 -8.12
CA ARG A 100 4.29 3.87 -6.72
C ARG A 100 3.54 4.96 -5.95
N TYR A 101 3.17 6.04 -6.62
CA TYR A 101 2.51 7.19 -6.01
C TYR A 101 1.06 7.36 -6.45
N TYR A 102 0.43 6.27 -6.92
CA TYR A 102 -0.96 6.23 -7.41
C TYR A 102 -1.96 6.95 -6.49
N ARG A 103 -1.90 6.68 -5.18
CA ARG A 103 -2.75 7.31 -4.14
C ARG A 103 -2.51 8.82 -3.96
N LEU A 104 -1.37 9.34 -4.41
CA LEU A 104 -1.00 10.75 -4.32
C LEU A 104 -1.19 11.51 -5.64
N LEU A 105 -1.50 10.83 -6.77
CA LEU A 105 -1.54 11.45 -8.11
C LEU A 105 -2.43 12.70 -8.19
N LYS A 106 -3.59 12.71 -7.54
CA LYS A 106 -4.45 13.91 -7.46
C LYS A 106 -3.75 15.08 -6.76
N ARG A 107 -3.11 14.85 -5.61
CA ARG A 107 -2.35 15.88 -4.86
C ARG A 107 -1.15 16.35 -5.68
N ILE A 108 -0.42 15.42 -6.30
CA ILE A 108 0.71 15.70 -7.19
C ILE A 108 0.27 16.57 -8.37
N ARG A 109 -0.83 16.26 -9.05
CA ARG A 109 -1.33 17.05 -10.19
C ARG A 109 -1.74 18.48 -9.78
N ILE A 110 -2.40 18.65 -8.63
CA ILE A 110 -2.75 19.99 -8.10
C ILE A 110 -1.50 20.80 -7.82
N VAL A 111 -0.50 20.21 -7.17
CA VAL A 111 0.78 20.87 -6.85
C VAL A 111 1.60 21.14 -8.12
N TYR A 112 1.68 20.19 -9.04
CA TYR A 112 2.34 20.34 -10.34
C TYR A 112 1.76 21.52 -11.13
N THR A 113 0.43 21.64 -11.20
CA THR A 113 -0.25 22.75 -11.89
C THR A 113 0.05 24.11 -11.24
N ARG A 114 0.26 24.14 -9.91
CA ARG A 114 0.67 25.36 -9.18
C ARG A 114 2.15 25.72 -9.39
N LEU A 115 3.04 24.72 -9.43
CA LEU A 115 4.49 24.93 -9.56
C LEU A 115 4.94 25.25 -10.99
N TYR A 116 4.31 24.60 -11.99
CA TYR A 116 4.74 24.67 -13.40
C TYR A 116 3.78 25.47 -14.29
N HIS A 117 2.65 25.95 -13.76
CA HIS A 117 1.59 26.65 -14.50
C HIS A 117 1.07 25.88 -15.74
N GLN A 118 1.24 24.55 -15.74
CA GLN A 118 0.81 23.64 -16.79
C GLN A 118 0.19 22.39 -16.15
N GLU A 119 -0.87 21.86 -16.75
CA GLU A 119 -1.43 20.58 -16.30
C GLU A 119 -0.47 19.42 -16.59
N LEU A 120 -0.26 18.55 -15.59
CA LEU A 120 0.52 17.32 -15.75
C LEU A 120 -0.02 16.44 -16.90
N ARG A 121 -1.34 16.45 -17.13
CA ARG A 121 -2.01 15.76 -18.26
C ARG A 121 -1.42 16.21 -19.59
N THR A 122 -1.48 17.51 -19.85
CA THR A 122 -1.01 18.16 -21.07
C THR A 122 0.50 18.02 -21.23
N ARG A 123 1.27 18.09 -20.14
CA ARG A 123 2.72 17.82 -20.16
C ARG A 123 3.02 16.40 -20.62
N ILE A 124 2.31 15.39 -20.10
CA ILE A 124 2.48 13.99 -20.51
C ILE A 124 2.11 13.80 -21.98
N GLN A 125 0.99 14.38 -22.44
CA GLN A 125 0.59 14.36 -23.86
C GLN A 125 1.62 15.00 -24.81
N GLY A 126 2.35 16.02 -24.35
CA GLY A 126 3.43 16.65 -25.11
C GLY A 126 4.74 15.86 -25.17
N VAL A 127 4.89 14.78 -24.39
CA VAL A 127 6.14 13.99 -24.29
C VAL A 127 5.94 12.53 -24.69
N VAL A 128 4.74 11.98 -24.46
CA VAL A 128 4.38 10.58 -24.66
C VAL A 128 3.24 10.50 -25.67
N SER A 129 3.34 9.59 -26.63
CA SER A 129 2.35 9.40 -27.71
C SER A 129 1.87 7.95 -27.81
N GLY A 130 0.87 7.70 -28.67
CA GLY A 130 0.30 6.37 -28.90
C GLY A 130 -0.55 5.82 -27.74
N GLU A 131 -0.86 4.52 -27.82
CA GLU A 131 -1.71 3.81 -26.85
C GLU A 131 -1.17 3.87 -25.41
N TYR A 132 0.16 3.89 -25.26
CA TYR A 132 0.83 4.02 -23.98
C TYR A 132 0.54 5.37 -23.29
N CYS A 133 0.43 6.46 -24.06
CA CYS A 133 -0.03 7.74 -23.52
C CYS A 133 -1.48 7.61 -23.02
N GLN A 134 -2.38 7.03 -23.81
CA GLN A 134 -3.78 6.85 -23.41
C GLN A 134 -3.93 5.98 -22.15
N LEU A 135 -3.09 4.96 -21.98
CA LEU A 135 -3.04 4.14 -20.76
C LEU A 135 -2.60 4.96 -19.53
N LEU A 136 -1.55 5.77 -19.65
CA LEU A 136 -1.09 6.67 -18.56
C LEU A 136 -2.17 7.70 -18.19
N LEU A 137 -2.82 8.30 -19.18
CA LEU A 137 -3.90 9.25 -18.94
C LEU A 137 -5.11 8.56 -18.28
N SER A 138 -5.46 7.36 -18.73
CA SER A 138 -6.52 6.55 -18.12
C SER A 138 -6.21 6.17 -16.66
N THR A 139 -4.95 5.92 -16.31
CA THR A 139 -4.56 5.66 -14.91
C THR A 139 -4.55 6.93 -14.05
N LEU A 140 -4.24 8.10 -14.61
CA LEU A 140 -4.41 9.39 -13.95
C LEU A 140 -5.89 9.73 -13.72
N ASP A 141 -6.75 9.44 -14.70
CA ASP A 141 -8.20 9.65 -14.62
C ASP A 141 -8.86 8.65 -13.64
N ALA A 142 -8.40 7.40 -13.62
CA ALA A 142 -8.81 6.41 -12.62
C ALA A 142 -8.42 6.86 -11.19
N ALA A 143 -7.21 7.37 -10.99
CA ALA A 143 -6.78 7.94 -9.71
C ALA A 143 -7.59 9.20 -9.33
N GLU A 144 -8.02 10.00 -10.32
CA GLU A 144 -8.95 11.09 -10.07
C GLU A 144 -10.34 10.59 -9.66
N VAL A 145 -10.91 9.56 -10.29
CA VAL A 145 -12.20 9.01 -9.85
C VAL A 145 -12.08 8.37 -8.46
N GLU A 146 -11.00 7.64 -8.19
CA GLU A 146 -10.79 6.87 -6.96
C GLU A 146 -10.42 7.75 -5.74
N PHE A 147 -9.75 8.90 -5.95
CA PHE A 147 -9.36 9.84 -4.89
C PHE A 147 -10.00 11.23 -5.04
N GLY A 148 -10.96 11.38 -5.96
CA GLY A 148 -11.59 12.64 -6.37
C GLY A 148 -12.65 13.15 -5.41
N ALA A 149 -13.52 12.27 -4.94
CA ALA A 149 -14.73 12.65 -4.23
C ALA A 149 -14.47 12.95 -2.74
N SER A 150 -14.40 14.24 -2.40
CA SER A 150 -14.90 14.73 -1.11
C SER A 150 -15.33 16.19 -1.20
N ALA A 151 -16.55 16.40 -1.70
CA ALA A 151 -17.39 17.57 -1.44
C ALA A 151 -18.83 17.29 -1.91
N SER A 152 -19.81 17.41 -1.01
CA SER A 152 -21.27 17.47 -1.24
C SER A 152 -22.06 16.22 -1.70
N VAL A 153 -22.54 15.46 -0.71
CA VAL A 153 -23.92 14.91 -0.53
C VAL A 153 -24.79 14.55 -1.77
N THR A 154 -25.14 13.26 -1.94
CA THR A 154 -26.52 12.72 -1.78
C THR A 154 -26.60 11.19 -1.98
N THR A 155 -27.57 10.55 -1.32
CA THR A 155 -27.82 9.10 -1.35
C THR A 155 -28.74 8.67 -2.51
N SER A 156 -28.31 7.70 -3.34
CA SER A 156 -29.17 6.83 -4.16
C SER A 156 -28.34 5.64 -4.65
N ALA A 157 -28.39 4.48 -3.97
CA ALA A 157 -29.30 3.35 -4.23
C ALA A 157 -28.86 2.46 -5.42
N CYS A 158 -28.25 1.32 -5.08
CA CYS A 158 -27.97 0.25 -6.04
C CYS A 158 -29.25 -0.55 -6.35
N ALA A 159 -29.84 -0.33 -7.52
CA ALA A 159 -30.61 -1.35 -8.22
C ALA A 159 -29.69 -1.91 -9.33
N GLY A 160 -29.64 -3.20 -9.62
CA GLY A 160 -30.57 -4.26 -9.28
C GLY A 160 -30.67 -5.19 -10.48
N MET A 161 -29.58 -5.88 -10.81
CA MET A 161 -29.52 -6.81 -11.95
C MET A 161 -29.55 -8.25 -11.43
N SER A 162 -30.67 -8.92 -11.68
CA SER A 162 -30.74 -10.38 -11.70
C SER A 162 -31.33 -10.84 -13.04
N SER A 163 -30.64 -11.81 -13.61
CA SER A 163 -30.95 -12.52 -14.85
C SER A 163 -32.27 -13.30 -14.82
N SER A 164 -32.89 -13.49 -15.98
CA SER A 164 -32.99 -14.85 -16.55
C SER A 164 -33.36 -14.83 -18.05
N SER A 165 -33.35 -16.01 -18.67
CA SER A 165 -33.20 -16.23 -20.11
C SER A 165 -34.44 -16.81 -20.82
N THR A 166 -34.56 -16.49 -22.13
CA THR A 166 -35.19 -17.31 -23.19
C THR A 166 -36.72 -17.51 -23.18
N VAL A 167 -37.39 -17.10 -24.27
CA VAL A 167 -38.22 -17.94 -25.18
C VAL A 167 -38.65 -17.08 -26.40
N VAL A 168 -38.78 -17.69 -27.57
CA VAL A 168 -39.16 -17.05 -28.85
C VAL A 168 -40.66 -17.21 -29.14
N SER A 169 -41.35 -16.11 -29.44
CA SER A 169 -42.58 -15.94 -30.26
C SER A 169 -43.13 -14.53 -29.99
N GLY A 170 -43.82 -13.84 -30.89
CA GLY A 170 -44.20 -14.14 -32.27
C GLY A 170 -45.50 -13.39 -32.63
N MET A 171 -45.45 -12.61 -33.72
CA MET A 171 -46.60 -12.02 -34.44
C MET A 171 -47.38 -10.83 -33.82
N ASN A 172 -47.19 -9.68 -34.51
CA ASN A 172 -48.22 -8.86 -35.17
C ASN A 172 -49.18 -7.91 -34.40
N ASP A 173 -49.30 -6.72 -35.02
CA ASP A 173 -50.51 -5.93 -35.27
C ASP A 173 -51.23 -5.24 -34.07
N ASP A 174 -51.64 -3.96 -34.14
CA ASP A 174 -51.43 -2.91 -35.17
C ASP A 174 -51.81 -1.50 -34.64
N THR A 175 -51.63 -0.48 -35.50
CA THR A 175 -52.37 0.80 -35.62
C THR A 175 -52.04 2.06 -34.76
N LEU A 176 -51.57 3.09 -35.51
CA LEU A 176 -51.86 4.55 -35.41
C LEU A 176 -51.39 5.36 -34.17
N CYS A 177 -51.09 6.67 -34.22
CA CYS A 177 -50.61 7.65 -35.23
C CYS A 177 -50.43 9.03 -34.52
N THR A 178 -49.93 10.16 -35.06
CA THR A 178 -49.40 10.59 -36.38
C THR A 178 -48.11 11.44 -36.18
N ASN A 179 -47.27 11.59 -37.22
CA ASN A 179 -46.96 12.89 -37.87
C ASN A 179 -45.91 12.73 -38.99
N SER A 180 -46.14 13.42 -40.10
CA SER A 180 -45.33 13.39 -41.32
C SER A 180 -44.40 14.58 -41.47
N ASP A 181 -43.39 14.43 -42.34
CA ASP A 181 -42.87 15.39 -43.34
C ASP A 181 -41.35 15.07 -43.53
N VAL A 182 -40.81 14.43 -44.58
CA VAL A 182 -40.99 14.37 -46.05
C VAL A 182 -39.92 15.19 -46.81
N LEU A 183 -39.25 14.51 -47.75
CA LEU A 183 -38.22 14.92 -48.74
C LEU A 183 -36.78 15.21 -48.26
N ASP A 184 -35.71 14.95 -49.04
CA ASP A 184 -35.39 13.81 -49.95
C ASP A 184 -33.92 13.88 -50.43
N THR A 185 -33.48 12.89 -51.22
CA THR A 185 -32.26 12.82 -52.07
C THR A 185 -30.90 12.80 -51.33
N SER A 186 -30.08 11.73 -51.31
CA SER A 186 -29.59 10.75 -52.30
C SER A 186 -28.26 11.11 -52.97
N ALA A 187 -27.22 10.29 -52.79
CA ALA A 187 -26.43 9.69 -53.88
C ALA A 187 -25.29 8.79 -53.36
N THR A 188 -25.37 7.51 -53.69
CA THR A 188 -24.27 6.52 -53.66
C THR A 188 -23.29 6.72 -54.82
N VAL A 189 -21.99 6.41 -54.62
CA VAL A 189 -21.14 5.78 -55.65
C VAL A 189 -20.19 4.77 -54.98
N SER A 190 -19.96 3.64 -55.65
CA SER A 190 -19.11 2.52 -55.23
C SER A 190 -18.10 2.13 -56.33
N GLY A 191 -17.02 1.43 -55.93
CA GLY A 191 -16.04 0.74 -56.81
C GLY A 191 -14.70 0.56 -56.08
N THR A 192 -14.09 -0.62 -55.87
CA THR A 192 -13.61 -1.67 -56.82
C THR A 192 -12.64 -1.09 -57.87
N SER A 193 -11.42 -1.61 -58.11
CA SER A 193 -10.90 -2.98 -57.90
C SER A 193 -9.36 -3.11 -58.00
N ALA A 194 -8.82 -4.12 -57.31
CA ALA A 194 -7.84 -5.14 -57.76
C ALA A 194 -6.34 -4.86 -58.06
N ASP A 195 -5.52 -5.73 -57.46
CA ASP A 195 -4.35 -6.50 -57.95
C ASP A 195 -3.18 -5.85 -58.72
N ALA A 196 -1.95 -6.10 -58.21
CA ALA A 196 -0.98 -6.99 -58.90
C ALA A 196 0.23 -7.36 -58.01
N SER A 197 0.75 -8.59 -58.21
CA SER A 197 1.91 -9.19 -57.52
C SER A 197 3.27 -8.91 -58.20
N GLY A 198 4.37 -9.01 -57.46
CA GLY A 198 5.72 -9.06 -58.06
C GLY A 198 6.86 -9.46 -57.10
N THR A 199 7.35 -10.70 -57.22
CA THR A 199 8.53 -11.25 -56.52
C THR A 199 9.83 -11.06 -57.34
N SER A 200 10.99 -10.90 -56.68
CA SER A 200 12.25 -11.66 -56.97
C SER A 200 13.55 -11.02 -56.40
N THR A 201 14.16 -11.72 -55.43
CA THR A 201 15.56 -12.22 -55.40
C THR A 201 16.79 -11.32 -55.75
N THR A 202 17.63 -11.09 -54.72
CA THR A 202 19.13 -11.01 -54.68
C THR A 202 19.96 -10.14 -55.64
N VAL A 203 21.00 -9.48 -55.10
CA VAL A 203 22.44 -9.82 -55.32
C VAL A 203 23.33 -9.01 -54.35
N SER A 204 24.51 -9.55 -53.99
CA SER A 204 25.54 -8.93 -53.13
C SER A 204 26.79 -8.60 -53.96
N ALA A 205 27.50 -7.51 -53.65
CA ALA A 205 28.82 -7.22 -54.22
C ALA A 205 29.69 -6.35 -53.29
N THR A 206 30.94 -6.78 -53.10
CA THR A 206 32.05 -6.06 -52.47
C THR A 206 33.00 -5.48 -53.53
N ILE A 207 33.86 -4.51 -53.18
CA ILE A 207 35.35 -4.53 -53.36
C ILE A 207 36.03 -3.13 -53.16
N ALA A 208 37.06 -3.16 -52.30
CA ALA A 208 38.33 -2.40 -52.23
C ALA A 208 38.53 -0.91 -52.67
N ALA A 209 38.96 -0.11 -51.68
CA ALA A 209 40.26 0.60 -51.56
C ALA A 209 40.88 1.47 -52.70
N VAL A 210 41.45 2.64 -52.31
CA VAL A 210 42.92 2.91 -52.22
C VAL A 210 43.22 4.38 -51.86
N GLY A 211 44.19 4.60 -50.95
CA GLY A 211 45.26 5.60 -51.17
C GLY A 211 45.21 6.98 -50.48
N GLY A 212 46.34 7.31 -49.81
CA GLY A 212 46.92 8.67 -49.89
C GLY A 212 46.79 9.59 -48.67
N ALA A 213 47.82 9.65 -47.83
CA ALA A 213 48.01 10.73 -46.85
C ALA A 213 48.90 11.86 -47.44
N VAL A 214 48.80 13.09 -46.90
CA VAL A 214 49.95 13.96 -46.55
C VAL A 214 49.50 15.19 -45.73
N VAL A 215 50.45 15.69 -44.93
CA VAL A 215 50.38 16.74 -43.90
C VAL A 215 50.44 18.16 -44.50
N GLY A 216 49.87 19.19 -43.84
CA GLY A 216 50.29 20.58 -44.14
C GLY A 216 49.36 21.74 -43.74
N SER A 217 49.16 21.97 -42.44
CA SER A 217 48.80 23.24 -41.77
C SER A 217 48.33 24.47 -42.59
N SER A 218 47.08 24.90 -42.39
CA SER A 218 46.76 26.32 -42.08
C SER A 218 45.35 26.47 -41.47
N SER A 219 45.16 27.53 -40.70
CA SER A 219 44.01 27.75 -39.80
C SER A 219 42.76 28.31 -40.50
N SER A 220 41.60 27.68 -40.32
CA SER A 220 40.29 28.37 -40.33
C SER A 220 39.18 27.50 -39.73
N VAL A 221 38.53 28.02 -38.69
CA VAL A 221 37.23 27.69 -38.09
C VAL A 221 36.43 26.54 -38.74
N LYS A 222 36.21 25.45 -37.97
CA LYS A 222 35.04 24.55 -38.13
C LYS A 222 34.52 24.05 -36.79
N GLU A 223 33.21 23.91 -36.72
CA GLU A 223 32.49 23.22 -35.65
C GLU A 223 32.98 21.76 -35.52
N THR A 224 33.12 21.26 -34.29
CA THR A 224 33.16 19.83 -34.04
C THR A 224 32.22 19.50 -32.88
N THR A 225 31.22 18.67 -33.17
CA THR A 225 30.29 18.09 -32.21
C THR A 225 31.01 17.39 -31.07
N THR A 226 30.94 17.94 -29.86
CA THR A 226 31.34 17.21 -28.65
C THR A 226 30.22 16.25 -28.26
N ILE A 227 30.46 14.94 -28.41
CA ILE A 227 29.59 13.92 -27.82
C ILE A 227 29.75 14.03 -26.30
N ALA A 228 28.80 14.70 -25.65
CA ALA A 228 28.71 14.73 -24.20
C ALA A 228 28.23 13.35 -23.70
N THR A 229 29.17 12.48 -23.35
CA THR A 229 28.88 11.32 -22.52
C THR A 229 28.39 11.81 -21.17
N GLU A 230 27.08 11.72 -20.91
CA GLU A 230 26.51 12.01 -19.59
C GLU A 230 27.15 11.08 -18.55
N VAL A 231 28.03 11.64 -17.71
CA VAL A 231 28.61 10.95 -16.57
C VAL A 231 27.50 10.74 -15.55
N THR A 232 26.78 9.63 -15.72
CA THR A 232 25.68 9.24 -14.86
C THR A 232 26.27 8.84 -13.51
N SER A 233 25.86 9.54 -12.46
CA SER A 233 26.39 9.31 -11.11
C SER A 233 26.25 7.84 -10.68
N PRO A 234 27.24 7.25 -9.98
CA PRO A 234 27.16 5.87 -9.51
C PRO A 234 25.88 5.57 -8.72
N GLU A 235 25.35 6.53 -7.96
CA GLU A 235 24.08 6.31 -7.25
C GLU A 235 22.87 6.19 -8.18
N VAL A 236 22.85 6.90 -9.32
CA VAL A 236 21.76 6.86 -10.30
C VAL A 236 21.82 5.53 -11.07
N ILE A 237 23.03 5.09 -11.44
CA ILE A 237 23.26 3.75 -12.00
C ILE A 237 22.81 2.68 -10.99
N MET A 238 23.19 2.79 -9.72
CA MET A 238 22.80 1.83 -8.67
C MET A 238 21.31 1.87 -8.31
N ARG A 239 20.63 3.00 -8.46
CA ARG A 239 19.16 3.08 -8.33
C ARG A 239 18.49 2.43 -9.53
N LYS A 240 18.89 2.78 -10.76
CA LYS A 240 18.34 2.22 -12.00
C LYS A 240 18.55 0.71 -12.08
N ASN A 241 19.78 0.24 -11.89
CA ASN A 241 20.10 -1.20 -11.87
C ASN A 241 19.25 -1.95 -10.84
N ARG A 242 18.99 -1.40 -9.64
CA ARG A 242 18.13 -2.05 -8.64
C ARG A 242 16.65 -2.13 -9.03
N TYR A 243 16.14 -1.18 -9.82
CA TYR A 243 14.79 -1.26 -10.37
C TYR A 243 14.72 -2.25 -11.54
N ASP A 244 15.71 -2.22 -12.43
CA ASP A 244 15.82 -3.13 -13.58
C ASP A 244 15.96 -4.60 -13.10
N THR A 245 16.78 -4.87 -12.07
CA THR A 245 16.86 -6.21 -11.46
C THR A 245 15.57 -6.61 -10.76
N LEU A 246 14.89 -5.69 -10.05
CA LEU A 246 13.62 -6.01 -9.40
C LEU A 246 12.52 -6.36 -10.41
N SER A 247 12.45 -5.67 -11.57
CA SER A 247 11.52 -6.04 -12.64
C SER A 247 11.83 -7.43 -13.19
N ALA A 248 13.10 -7.69 -13.51
CA ALA A 248 13.55 -8.98 -14.02
C ALA A 248 13.30 -10.14 -13.03
N ASP A 249 13.51 -9.93 -11.73
CA ASP A 249 13.25 -10.93 -10.68
C ASP A 249 11.75 -11.28 -10.56
N ILE A 250 10.87 -10.28 -10.71
CA ILE A 250 9.41 -10.47 -10.67
C ILE A 250 8.92 -11.16 -11.94
N GLU A 251 9.39 -10.74 -13.12
CA GLU A 251 9.09 -11.36 -14.41
C GLU A 251 9.56 -12.82 -14.46
N ALA A 252 10.79 -13.09 -14.03
CA ALA A 252 11.35 -14.44 -13.94
C ALA A 252 10.52 -15.33 -13.01
N ALA A 253 10.15 -14.85 -11.81
CA ALA A 253 9.30 -15.60 -10.89
C ALA A 253 7.90 -15.87 -11.48
N VAL A 254 7.30 -14.91 -12.18
CA VAL A 254 5.98 -15.08 -12.82
C VAL A 254 6.02 -16.10 -13.95
N HIS A 255 7.05 -16.08 -14.80
CA HIS A 255 7.26 -17.10 -15.84
C HIS A 255 7.60 -18.48 -15.25
N GLU A 256 8.43 -18.54 -14.21
CA GLU A 256 8.78 -19.78 -13.52
C GLU A 256 7.55 -20.45 -12.90
N ILE A 257 6.70 -19.68 -12.19
CA ILE A 257 5.46 -20.21 -11.63
C ILE A 257 4.54 -20.70 -12.76
N HIS A 258 4.33 -19.91 -13.82
CA HIS A 258 3.44 -20.33 -14.91
C HIS A 258 3.94 -21.60 -15.62
N SER A 259 5.23 -21.68 -15.93
CA SER A 259 5.84 -22.86 -16.55
C SER A 259 5.76 -24.12 -15.69
N LYS A 260 5.80 -23.98 -14.35
CA LYS A 260 5.69 -25.10 -13.41
C LYS A 260 4.25 -25.50 -13.10
N CYS A 261 3.29 -24.58 -13.26
CA CYS A 261 1.89 -24.80 -12.90
C CYS A 261 1.01 -25.30 -14.06
N THR A 262 1.36 -25.04 -15.33
CA THR A 262 0.53 -25.44 -16.49
C THR A 262 0.87 -26.82 -17.09
N GLY A 263 1.91 -27.50 -16.59
CA GLY A 263 2.37 -28.80 -17.11
C GLY A 263 1.56 -30.02 -16.67
N VAL A 264 1.72 -31.14 -17.38
CA VAL A 264 1.06 -32.44 -17.09
C VAL A 264 1.63 -33.11 -15.82
N ALA A 265 2.81 -32.71 -15.37
CA ALA A 265 3.35 -33.13 -14.08
C ALA A 265 2.55 -32.52 -12.93
N SER A 266 2.05 -33.35 -12.01
CA SER A 266 1.24 -32.93 -10.88
C SER A 266 1.99 -31.95 -9.96
N MET A 267 1.65 -30.67 -10.10
CA MET A 267 1.63 -29.62 -9.08
C MET A 267 2.47 -29.89 -7.82
N ASP A 268 3.75 -29.49 -7.86
CA ASP A 268 4.59 -29.50 -6.68
C ASP A 268 4.44 -28.17 -5.93
N GLU A 269 3.44 -28.10 -5.04
CA GLU A 269 3.19 -26.95 -4.16
C GLU A 269 4.46 -26.53 -3.38
N THR A 270 5.40 -27.46 -3.12
CA THR A 270 6.64 -27.14 -2.40
C THR A 270 7.58 -26.26 -3.22
N LYS A 271 7.55 -26.36 -4.56
CA LYS A 271 8.28 -25.44 -5.45
C LYS A 271 7.62 -24.06 -5.51
N LEU A 272 6.29 -23.99 -5.43
CA LEU A 272 5.59 -22.71 -5.36
C LEU A 272 5.87 -22.02 -4.01
N ALA A 273 5.86 -22.79 -2.93
CA ALA A 273 6.26 -22.33 -1.61
C ALA A 273 7.71 -21.82 -1.58
N SER A 274 8.68 -22.55 -2.15
CA SER A 274 10.08 -22.11 -2.16
C SER A 274 10.30 -20.81 -2.94
N ILE A 275 9.56 -20.59 -4.04
CA ILE A 275 9.56 -19.30 -4.76
C ILE A 275 9.08 -18.19 -3.83
N PHE A 276 7.93 -18.34 -3.16
CA PHE A 276 7.40 -17.30 -2.27
C PHE A 276 8.22 -17.06 -1.00
N LEU A 277 8.84 -18.09 -0.42
CA LEU A 277 9.76 -17.96 0.72
C LEU A 277 11.02 -17.16 0.36
N SER A 278 11.42 -17.14 -0.91
CA SER A 278 12.53 -16.32 -1.43
C SER A 278 12.16 -14.87 -1.77
N LYS A 279 10.97 -14.39 -1.36
CA LYS A 279 10.40 -13.10 -1.78
C LYS A 279 9.74 -12.37 -0.61
N THR A 280 9.95 -11.05 -0.51
CA THR A 280 9.29 -10.18 0.48
C THR A 280 7.78 -10.09 0.23
N ALA A 281 7.00 -9.57 1.19
CA ALA A 281 5.55 -9.39 1.01
C ALA A 281 5.21 -8.53 -0.22
N GLU A 282 5.97 -7.44 -0.45
CA GLU A 282 5.81 -6.56 -1.60
C GLU A 282 6.13 -7.29 -2.90
N GLN A 283 7.20 -8.11 -2.92
CA GLN A 283 7.55 -8.92 -4.09
C GLN A 283 6.47 -9.98 -4.38
N ARG A 284 5.90 -10.62 -3.35
CA ARG A 284 4.78 -11.58 -3.52
C ARG A 284 3.53 -10.90 -4.07
N PHE A 285 3.20 -9.69 -3.61
CA PHE A 285 2.12 -8.87 -4.17
C PHE A 285 2.38 -8.51 -5.64
N LEU A 286 3.59 -8.07 -5.99
CA LEU A 286 3.97 -7.73 -7.36
C LEU A 286 3.92 -8.96 -8.29
N ILE A 287 4.36 -10.14 -7.82
CA ILE A 287 4.23 -11.42 -8.54
C ILE A 287 2.75 -11.72 -8.79
N TRP A 288 1.88 -11.67 -7.77
CA TRP A 288 0.45 -11.93 -7.92
C TRP A 288 -0.20 -10.94 -8.91
N TRP A 289 0.11 -9.65 -8.81
CA TRP A 289 -0.44 -8.61 -9.68
C TRP A 289 -0.01 -8.79 -11.13
N HIS A 290 1.29 -9.00 -11.37
CA HIS A 290 1.83 -9.19 -12.70
C HIS A 290 1.34 -10.49 -13.34
N TYR A 291 1.24 -11.58 -12.57
CA TYR A 291 0.66 -12.85 -13.02
C TYR A 291 -0.78 -12.68 -13.54
N ARG A 292 -1.63 -11.93 -12.82
CA ARG A 292 -2.99 -11.61 -13.25
C ARG A 292 -3.04 -10.79 -14.54
N ILE A 293 -2.08 -9.89 -14.76
CA ILE A 293 -2.00 -9.09 -15.98
C ILE A 293 -1.59 -9.95 -17.18
N VAL A 294 -0.54 -10.77 -17.03
CA VAL A 294 0.04 -11.56 -18.13
C VAL A 294 -0.87 -12.73 -18.51
N TYR A 295 -1.33 -13.51 -17.53
CA TYR A 295 -2.05 -14.77 -17.78
C TYR A 295 -3.58 -14.68 -17.58
N LYS A 296 -4.11 -13.50 -17.22
CA LYS A 296 -5.55 -13.26 -16.97
C LYS A 296 -6.19 -14.22 -15.94
N GLN A 297 -5.37 -14.75 -15.02
CA GLN A 297 -5.76 -15.77 -14.06
C GLN A 297 -5.20 -15.43 -12.67
N ASP A 298 -5.91 -15.81 -11.61
CA ASP A 298 -5.40 -15.66 -10.25
C ASP A 298 -4.43 -16.80 -9.88
N LEU A 299 -3.33 -16.44 -9.22
CA LEU A 299 -2.26 -17.34 -8.80
C LEU A 299 -2.75 -18.42 -7.82
N ALA A 300 -3.77 -18.12 -7.01
CA ALA A 300 -4.36 -19.04 -6.05
C ALA A 300 -5.12 -20.22 -6.69
N VAL A 301 -5.43 -20.18 -8.00
CA VAL A 301 -6.04 -21.30 -8.74
C VAL A 301 -5.10 -22.51 -8.79
N TRP A 302 -3.79 -22.28 -8.71
CA TRP A 302 -2.76 -23.33 -8.72
C TRP A 302 -2.52 -24.01 -7.37
N ILE A 303 -3.27 -23.63 -6.33
CA ILE A 303 -3.16 -24.20 -4.99
C ILE A 303 -4.44 -24.99 -4.74
N LYS A 304 -4.41 -26.28 -5.12
CA LYS A 304 -5.56 -27.19 -5.01
C LYS A 304 -5.66 -27.86 -3.64
N SER A 305 -4.57 -27.91 -2.86
CA SER A 305 -4.64 -28.48 -1.52
C SER A 305 -5.57 -27.66 -0.62
N THR A 306 -6.36 -28.39 0.18
CA THR A 306 -7.24 -27.86 1.23
C THR A 306 -6.73 -28.15 2.64
N SER A 307 -5.53 -28.74 2.78
CA SER A 307 -4.86 -28.87 4.08
C SER A 307 -4.34 -27.51 4.56
N ASP A 308 -3.92 -27.42 5.81
CA ASP A 308 -3.44 -26.18 6.44
C ASP A 308 -2.21 -25.62 5.73
N TYR A 309 -1.35 -26.51 5.22
CA TYR A 309 -0.28 -26.17 4.29
C TYR A 309 -0.80 -25.48 3.00
N GLY A 310 -1.84 -26.03 2.37
CA GLY A 310 -2.47 -25.45 1.17
C GLY A 310 -3.18 -24.12 1.47
N VAL A 311 -3.80 -24.00 2.65
CA VAL A 311 -4.43 -22.76 3.13
C VAL A 311 -3.38 -21.68 3.38
N LEU A 312 -2.31 -21.98 4.11
CA LEU A 312 -1.19 -21.08 4.35
C LEU A 312 -0.51 -20.65 3.05
N LEU A 313 -0.22 -21.59 2.15
CA LEU A 313 0.35 -21.28 0.84
C LEU A 313 -0.58 -20.37 0.02
N LYS A 314 -1.89 -20.59 0.10
CA LYS A 314 -2.89 -19.73 -0.56
C LYS A 314 -2.98 -18.34 0.06
N MET A 315 -2.79 -18.21 1.38
CA MET A 315 -2.63 -16.90 2.03
C MET A 315 -1.36 -16.20 1.54
N LEU A 316 -0.22 -16.91 1.53
CA LEU A 316 1.09 -16.38 1.11
C LEU A 316 1.12 -15.94 -0.37
N ALA A 317 0.34 -16.60 -1.22
CA ALA A 317 0.19 -16.32 -2.66
C ALA A 317 -0.84 -15.21 -3.00
N SER A 318 -1.53 -14.64 -1.99
CA SER A 318 -2.59 -13.65 -2.18
C SER A 318 -2.23 -12.29 -1.57
N PRO A 319 -2.81 -11.18 -2.05
CA PRO A 319 -2.71 -9.88 -1.37
C PRO A 319 -3.27 -9.95 0.05
N LEU A 320 -2.68 -9.17 0.96
CA LEU A 320 -3.06 -9.17 2.37
C LEU A 320 -4.55 -8.80 2.55
N GLU A 321 -5.03 -7.80 1.81
CA GLU A 321 -6.42 -7.38 1.82
C GLU A 321 -7.39 -8.49 1.39
N GLN A 322 -6.98 -9.41 0.50
CA GLN A 322 -7.78 -10.57 0.14
C GLN A 322 -7.73 -11.66 1.22
N VAL A 323 -6.57 -11.87 1.86
CA VAL A 323 -6.44 -12.79 2.99
C VAL A 323 -7.36 -12.36 4.13
N GLU A 324 -7.34 -11.08 4.47
CA GLU A 324 -8.15 -10.49 5.53
C GLU A 324 -9.64 -10.52 5.21
N ALA A 325 -10.05 -10.20 3.98
CA ALA A 325 -11.43 -10.36 3.53
C ALA A 325 -11.90 -11.83 3.59
N ARG A 326 -11.02 -12.80 3.30
CA ARG A 326 -11.31 -14.24 3.43
C ARG A 326 -11.44 -14.70 4.89
N ILE A 327 -10.59 -14.21 5.79
CA ILE A 327 -10.72 -14.49 7.23
C ILE A 327 -12.04 -13.93 7.76
N LEU A 328 -12.36 -12.67 7.46
CA LEU A 328 -13.64 -12.05 7.82
C LEU A 328 -14.84 -12.82 7.27
N HIS A 329 -14.78 -13.24 6.00
CA HIS A 329 -15.84 -14.06 5.42
C HIS A 329 -15.97 -15.41 6.14
N LYS A 330 -14.86 -16.12 6.41
CA LYS A 330 -14.88 -17.40 7.14
C LYS A 330 -15.47 -17.23 8.54
N ALA A 331 -15.05 -16.21 9.28
CA ALA A 331 -15.55 -15.87 10.62
C ALA A 331 -17.05 -15.51 10.65
N MET A 332 -17.62 -15.06 9.52
CA MET A 332 -19.04 -14.68 9.40
C MET A 332 -19.91 -15.71 8.63
N LYS A 333 -19.33 -16.75 8.04
CA LYS A 333 -20.06 -17.67 7.14
C LYS A 333 -21.06 -18.59 7.86
N GLY A 334 -20.83 -18.87 9.15
CA GLY A 334 -21.64 -19.79 9.96
C GLY A 334 -22.92 -19.18 10.56
N LEU A 335 -23.68 -20.03 11.27
CA LEU A 335 -24.71 -19.59 12.22
C LEU A 335 -24.09 -18.99 13.50
N ILE A 336 -22.94 -19.51 13.89
CA ILE A 336 -22.07 -18.98 14.93
C ILE A 336 -21.03 -18.10 14.25
N THR A 337 -20.80 -16.90 14.79
CA THR A 337 -19.74 -15.98 14.37
C THR A 337 -18.45 -16.31 15.14
N THR A 338 -17.29 -15.98 14.58
CA THR A 338 -15.98 -16.09 15.26
C THR A 338 -15.42 -14.69 15.50
N GLU A 339 -15.92 -14.03 16.54
CA GLU A 339 -15.60 -12.64 16.90
C GLU A 339 -14.09 -12.41 17.08
N GLU A 340 -13.38 -13.41 17.61
CA GLU A 340 -11.94 -13.45 17.83
C GLU A 340 -11.10 -13.31 16.56
N TRP A 341 -11.65 -13.67 15.39
CA TRP A 341 -11.01 -13.47 14.09
C TRP A 341 -11.44 -12.14 13.43
N ILE A 342 -12.49 -11.49 13.92
CA ILE A 342 -13.02 -10.23 13.37
C ILE A 342 -12.30 -9.03 13.95
N TYR A 343 -12.25 -8.89 15.28
CA TYR A 343 -11.68 -7.70 15.89
C TYR A 343 -10.18 -7.48 15.58
N PRO A 344 -9.32 -8.51 15.45
CA PRO A 344 -7.92 -8.25 15.09
C PRO A 344 -7.83 -7.58 13.73
N ILE A 345 -8.69 -8.00 12.79
CA ILE A 345 -8.69 -7.47 11.43
C ILE A 345 -9.19 -6.03 11.42
N VAL A 346 -10.35 -5.72 11.99
CA VAL A 346 -11.00 -4.40 11.79
C VAL A 346 -10.55 -3.30 12.75
N MET A 347 -9.98 -3.64 13.91
CA MET A 347 -9.60 -2.64 14.91
C MET A 347 -8.18 -2.09 14.67
N ALA A 348 -7.94 -0.85 15.13
CA ALA A 348 -6.65 -0.15 15.07
C ALA A 348 -6.08 0.03 13.64
N ARG A 349 -6.96 0.30 12.68
CA ARG A 349 -6.60 0.64 11.29
C ARG A 349 -6.79 2.12 10.98
N SER A 350 -6.08 2.58 9.95
CA SER A 350 -6.40 3.81 9.24
C SER A 350 -7.65 3.67 8.37
N ASN A 351 -8.32 4.80 8.10
CA ASN A 351 -9.45 4.88 7.17
C ASN A 351 -9.08 4.34 5.77
N ALA A 352 -7.83 4.53 5.33
CA ALA A 352 -7.34 4.06 4.04
C ALA A 352 -7.31 2.53 3.94
N GLU A 353 -6.86 1.84 4.98
CA GLU A 353 -6.84 0.37 5.02
C GLU A 353 -8.26 -0.20 5.14
N ILE A 354 -9.15 0.46 5.90
CA ILE A 354 -10.57 0.10 5.99
C ILE A 354 -11.26 0.26 4.63
N ALA A 355 -11.01 1.33 3.88
CA ALA A 355 -11.55 1.53 2.54
C ALA A 355 -11.12 0.42 1.57
N ILE A 356 -9.85 0.03 1.60
CA ILE A 356 -9.32 -1.09 0.79
C ILE A 356 -9.98 -2.41 1.19
N LEU A 357 -10.13 -2.67 2.50
CA LEU A 357 -10.75 -3.89 3.01
C LEU A 357 -12.24 -3.98 2.63
N LYS A 358 -12.99 -2.88 2.72
CA LYS A 358 -14.39 -2.79 2.25
C LYS A 358 -14.52 -3.11 0.77
N LYS A 359 -13.72 -2.44 -0.08
CA LYS A 359 -13.68 -2.64 -1.53
C LYS A 359 -13.38 -4.10 -1.86
N THR A 360 -12.30 -4.64 -1.29
CA THR A 360 -11.88 -6.03 -1.50
C THR A 360 -12.93 -7.06 -1.02
N TYR A 361 -13.60 -6.80 0.10
CA TYR A 361 -14.69 -7.67 0.57
C TYR A 361 -15.89 -7.63 -0.38
N CYS A 362 -16.25 -6.46 -0.90
CA CYS A 362 -17.30 -6.31 -1.90
C CYS A 362 -16.94 -7.00 -3.23
N ASP A 363 -15.72 -6.81 -3.72
CA ASP A 363 -15.22 -7.42 -4.96
C ASP A 363 -15.19 -8.96 -4.88
N LEU A 364 -14.85 -9.54 -3.73
CA LEU A 364 -14.77 -10.99 -3.53
C LEU A 364 -16.12 -11.67 -3.24
N TYR A 365 -17.07 -10.97 -2.60
CA TYR A 365 -18.30 -11.58 -2.06
C TYR A 365 -19.61 -10.93 -2.51
N GLY A 366 -19.57 -9.84 -3.28
CA GLY A 366 -20.76 -9.10 -3.72
C GLY A 366 -21.57 -8.46 -2.59
N ASN A 367 -20.97 -8.30 -1.40
CA ASN A 367 -21.64 -7.83 -0.19
C ASN A 367 -20.88 -6.65 0.43
N ASP A 368 -21.59 -5.65 0.96
CA ASP A 368 -20.98 -4.60 1.76
C ASP A 368 -20.50 -5.15 3.12
N LEU A 369 -19.26 -4.83 3.48
CA LEU A 369 -18.64 -5.29 4.73
C LEU A 369 -19.36 -4.73 5.97
N VAL A 370 -19.75 -3.46 5.96
CA VAL A 370 -20.36 -2.80 7.13
C VAL A 370 -21.76 -3.39 7.40
N SER A 371 -22.56 -3.59 6.35
CA SER A 371 -23.83 -4.31 6.40
C SER A 371 -23.67 -5.75 6.86
N THR A 372 -22.61 -6.45 6.43
CA THR A 372 -22.39 -7.85 6.80
C THR A 372 -22.03 -7.97 8.29
N LEU A 373 -21.13 -7.11 8.79
CA LEU A 373 -20.78 -7.04 10.21
C LEU A 373 -22.00 -6.70 11.08
N ARG A 374 -22.82 -5.71 10.67
CA ARG A 374 -24.07 -5.34 11.37
C ARG A 374 -25.10 -6.49 11.43
N LYS A 375 -25.12 -7.38 10.44
CA LYS A 375 -26.00 -8.56 10.43
C LYS A 375 -25.47 -9.73 11.27
N LYS A 376 -24.19 -9.73 11.62
CA LYS A 376 -23.47 -10.88 12.22
C LYS A 376 -23.01 -10.66 13.65
N LEU A 377 -22.88 -9.39 14.06
CA LEU A 377 -22.54 -8.96 15.41
C LEU A 377 -23.80 -8.39 16.10
N SER A 378 -23.76 -8.27 17.42
CA SER A 378 -24.79 -7.57 18.18
C SER A 378 -24.23 -6.85 19.41
N GLY A 379 -25.04 -5.98 20.01
CA GLY A 379 -24.74 -5.35 21.29
C GLY A 379 -23.53 -4.42 21.25
N ASP A 380 -22.72 -4.43 22.31
CA ASP A 380 -21.58 -3.52 22.42
C ASP A 380 -20.48 -3.82 21.39
N LEU A 381 -20.27 -5.10 21.02
CA LEU A 381 -19.27 -5.46 20.00
C LEU A 381 -19.65 -4.91 18.63
N GLU A 382 -20.92 -5.02 18.24
CA GLU A 382 -21.42 -4.42 17.00
C GLU A 382 -21.11 -2.93 16.96
N LYS A 383 -21.42 -2.19 18.04
CA LYS A 383 -21.14 -0.74 18.13
C LYS A 383 -19.65 -0.44 17.99
N ILE A 384 -18.78 -1.20 18.65
CA ILE A 384 -17.30 -1.05 18.57
C ILE A 384 -16.80 -1.27 17.15
N VAL A 385 -17.16 -2.41 16.56
CA VAL A 385 -16.69 -2.81 15.23
C VAL A 385 -17.26 -1.89 14.14
N VAL A 386 -18.55 -1.56 14.20
CA VAL A 386 -19.19 -0.63 13.26
C VAL A 386 -18.57 0.76 13.37
N ALA A 387 -18.27 1.26 14.56
CA ALA A 387 -17.58 2.55 14.72
C ALA A 387 -16.19 2.56 14.07
N ALA A 388 -15.42 1.45 14.21
CA ALA A 388 -14.09 1.30 13.61
C ALA A 388 -14.15 1.22 12.08
N VAL A 389 -15.11 0.49 11.50
CA VAL A 389 -15.23 0.35 10.04
C VAL A 389 -15.99 1.49 9.37
N GLN A 390 -16.46 2.52 10.07
CA GLN A 390 -17.22 3.64 9.48
C GLN A 390 -16.39 4.88 9.14
N ASP A 391 -15.07 4.72 8.97
CA ASP A 391 -14.12 5.78 8.54
C ASP A 391 -14.11 7.01 9.48
N ASN A 392 -14.32 6.78 10.78
CA ASN A 392 -14.48 7.82 11.80
C ASN A 392 -13.17 8.23 12.50
N VAL A 393 -12.00 7.71 12.09
CA VAL A 393 -10.72 8.12 12.70
C VAL A 393 -10.35 9.50 12.16
N THR A 394 -10.23 10.51 13.01
CA THR A 394 -9.77 11.83 12.57
C THR A 394 -8.27 11.80 12.27
N GLU A 395 -7.83 12.43 11.18
CA GLU A 395 -6.39 12.59 10.92
C GLU A 395 -5.74 13.35 12.10
N PHE A 396 -4.51 12.96 12.48
CA PHE A 396 -3.79 13.66 13.54
C PHE A 396 -3.43 15.07 13.12
N ASP A 397 -3.80 16.03 13.96
CA ASP A 397 -3.51 17.46 13.82
C ASP A 397 -3.05 17.99 15.18
N PRO A 398 -1.78 18.43 15.33
CA PRO A 398 -1.26 18.91 16.61
C PRO A 398 -1.91 20.21 17.10
N MET A 399 -2.61 20.97 16.25
CA MET A 399 -3.37 22.16 16.66
C MET A 399 -4.70 21.81 17.32
N VAL A 400 -5.30 20.66 16.96
CA VAL A 400 -6.55 20.15 17.55
C VAL A 400 -6.27 19.19 18.70
N HIS A 401 -5.35 18.23 18.49
CA HIS A 401 -5.03 17.12 19.40
C HIS A 401 -3.97 17.54 20.43
N THR A 402 -4.22 18.64 21.12
CA THR A 402 -3.33 19.24 22.14
C THR A 402 -3.41 18.49 23.48
N ASP A 403 -2.42 18.68 24.35
CA ASP A 403 -2.44 18.19 25.75
C ASP A 403 -3.72 18.59 26.51
N ALA A 404 -4.24 19.80 26.25
CA ALA A 404 -5.47 20.29 26.86
C ALA A 404 -6.71 19.54 26.36
N LYS A 405 -6.75 19.22 25.06
CA LYS A 405 -7.78 18.36 24.45
C LYS A 405 -7.68 16.93 24.99
N ALA A 406 -6.47 16.36 25.07
CA ALA A 406 -6.25 15.03 25.63
C ALA A 406 -6.67 14.92 27.11
N ALA A 407 -6.39 15.95 27.93
CA ALA A 407 -6.86 16.03 29.30
C ALA A 407 -8.40 16.16 29.41
N THR A 408 -9.03 16.85 28.46
CA THR A 408 -10.50 16.98 28.36
C THR A 408 -11.15 15.67 27.97
N ASP A 409 -10.57 14.93 27.02
CA ASP A 409 -11.09 13.63 26.57
C ASP A 409 -10.86 12.54 27.62
N ALA A 410 -9.75 12.59 28.36
CA ALA A 410 -9.52 11.73 29.52
C ALA A 410 -10.57 11.97 30.65
N GLU A 411 -10.96 13.22 30.89
CA GLU A 411 -12.06 13.58 31.80
C GLU A 411 -13.41 13.02 31.30
N ALA A 412 -13.66 13.10 29.99
CA ALA A 412 -14.89 12.59 29.39
C ALA A 412 -14.98 11.05 29.45
N LEU A 413 -13.89 10.32 29.16
CA LEU A 413 -13.79 8.86 29.33
C LEU A 413 -14.02 8.42 30.79
N TYR A 414 -13.48 9.16 31.75
CA TYR A 414 -13.70 8.87 33.17
C TYR A 414 -15.16 9.06 33.56
N LYS A 415 -15.78 10.19 33.15
CA LYS A 415 -17.21 10.46 33.40
C LYS A 415 -18.12 9.41 32.76
N ALA A 416 -17.81 9.02 31.52
CA ALA A 416 -18.53 7.97 30.82
C ALA A 416 -18.50 6.64 31.58
N SER A 417 -17.34 6.25 32.11
CA SER A 417 -17.16 4.96 32.82
C SER A 417 -17.63 4.91 34.28
N GLN A 418 -17.93 6.06 34.90
CA GLN A 418 -18.24 6.18 36.35
C GLN A 418 -19.65 6.73 36.64
N GLY A 419 -20.54 6.76 35.65
CA GLY A 419 -21.81 7.48 35.74
C GLY A 419 -22.76 6.95 36.84
N LYS A 420 -23.19 7.86 37.74
CA LYS A 420 -24.19 7.61 38.79
C LYS A 420 -25.54 7.08 38.29
N TRP A 421 -25.81 7.22 36.99
CA TRP A 421 -27.06 6.83 36.33
C TRP A 421 -26.84 5.79 35.21
N GLY A 422 -25.66 5.16 35.16
CA GLY A 422 -25.26 4.24 34.10
C GLY A 422 -23.99 4.68 33.38
N VAL A 423 -23.39 3.74 32.65
CA VAL A 423 -22.14 3.96 31.90
C VAL A 423 -22.47 4.35 30.45
N ASP A 424 -21.97 5.50 30.00
CA ASP A 424 -22.11 5.98 28.61
C ASP A 424 -21.10 5.25 27.71
N LYS A 425 -21.48 4.04 27.27
CA LYS A 425 -20.62 3.18 26.45
C LYS A 425 -20.40 3.78 25.07
N GLU A 426 -21.40 4.43 24.49
CA GLU A 426 -21.35 5.04 23.16
C GLU A 426 -20.31 6.17 23.10
N LEU A 427 -20.29 7.08 24.08
CA LEU A 427 -19.27 8.12 24.18
C LEU A 427 -17.88 7.53 24.47
N PHE A 428 -17.81 6.48 25.29
CA PHE A 428 -16.55 5.80 25.59
C PHE A 428 -15.95 5.11 24.35
N ILE A 429 -16.76 4.39 23.57
CA ILE A 429 -16.37 3.76 22.30
C ILE A 429 -15.89 4.83 21.33
N ARG A 430 -16.67 5.91 21.13
CA ARG A 430 -16.32 6.98 20.19
C ARG A 430 -15.00 7.66 20.53
N LEU A 431 -14.76 7.99 21.79
CA LEU A 431 -13.50 8.63 22.21
C LEU A 431 -12.26 7.74 22.04
N ILE A 432 -12.41 6.41 22.16
CA ILE A 432 -11.30 5.49 21.88
C ILE A 432 -11.12 5.30 20.37
N VAL A 433 -12.17 4.83 19.69
CA VAL A 433 -12.09 4.28 18.32
C VAL A 433 -11.91 5.37 17.25
N SER A 434 -12.38 6.60 17.50
CA SER A 434 -12.22 7.73 16.55
C SER A 434 -10.95 8.55 16.78
N SER A 435 -10.21 8.33 17.88
CA SER A 435 -9.00 9.10 18.18
C SER A 435 -7.82 8.58 17.34
N PRO A 436 -7.03 9.46 16.69
CA PRO A 436 -5.75 9.07 16.13
C PRO A 436 -4.79 8.57 17.22
N SER A 437 -3.90 7.65 16.86
CA SER A 437 -3.06 6.89 17.79
C SER A 437 -2.25 7.78 18.76
N GLU A 438 -1.68 8.87 18.25
CA GLU A 438 -0.89 9.83 19.02
C GLU A 438 -1.76 10.54 20.07
N HIS A 439 -2.98 10.93 19.69
CA HIS A 439 -3.95 11.53 20.61
C HIS A 439 -4.43 10.53 21.66
N LEU A 440 -4.67 9.28 21.28
CA LEU A 440 -5.07 8.24 22.22
C LEU A 440 -3.96 7.91 23.24
N CYS A 441 -2.69 7.97 22.82
CA CYS A 441 -1.53 7.93 23.73
C CYS A 441 -1.53 9.12 24.70
N ALA A 442 -1.75 10.34 24.21
CA ALA A 442 -1.84 11.54 25.06
C ALA A 442 -3.01 11.45 26.05
N ILE A 443 -4.19 10.96 25.62
CA ILE A 443 -5.34 10.67 26.46
C ILE A 443 -4.97 9.67 27.55
N ASN A 444 -4.33 8.54 27.22
CA ASN A 444 -3.94 7.52 28.18
C ASN A 444 -2.94 8.04 29.22
N ALA A 445 -1.98 8.89 28.80
CA ALA A 445 -1.05 9.57 29.69
C ALA A 445 -1.77 10.54 30.64
N ALA A 446 -2.67 11.39 30.13
CA ALA A 446 -3.46 12.32 30.92
C ALA A 446 -4.39 11.60 31.91
N TYR A 447 -5.05 10.54 31.46
CA TYR A 447 -5.94 9.68 32.26
C TYR A 447 -5.16 9.03 33.41
N SER A 448 -4.02 8.38 33.11
CA SER A 448 -3.19 7.69 34.11
C SER A 448 -2.59 8.66 35.13
N LYS A 449 -2.19 9.87 34.69
CA LYS A 449 -1.69 10.95 35.58
C LYS A 449 -2.76 11.44 36.56
N LYS A 450 -4.01 11.56 36.11
CA LYS A 450 -5.13 12.10 36.88
C LYS A 450 -5.80 11.06 37.78
N TYR A 451 -6.04 9.86 37.27
CA TYR A 451 -6.83 8.80 37.91
C TYR A 451 -5.96 7.61 38.35
N LYS A 452 -4.83 7.91 39.00
CA LYS A 452 -3.70 7.01 39.36
C LYS A 452 -3.99 5.55 39.73
N THR A 453 -5.17 5.22 40.25
CA THR A 453 -5.61 3.85 40.59
C THR A 453 -6.19 3.05 39.40
N SER A 454 -6.61 3.70 38.32
CA SER A 454 -7.20 3.11 37.12
C SER A 454 -6.42 3.50 35.85
N SER A 455 -5.94 2.51 35.09
CA SER A 455 -5.49 2.71 33.70
C SER A 455 -6.66 2.56 32.73
N LEU A 456 -6.49 3.01 31.48
CA LEU A 456 -7.52 2.84 30.44
C LEU A 456 -7.83 1.35 30.20
N ILE A 457 -6.81 0.49 30.16
CA ILE A 457 -6.94 -0.98 30.06
C ILE A 457 -7.78 -1.55 31.22
N LYS A 458 -7.51 -1.14 32.48
CA LYS A 458 -8.32 -1.59 33.64
C LYS A 458 -9.78 -1.10 33.53
N THR A 459 -9.98 0.09 32.99
CA THR A 459 -11.32 0.68 32.80
C THR A 459 -12.11 -0.03 31.71
N ILE A 460 -11.47 -0.41 30.59
CA ILE A 460 -12.11 -1.25 29.56
C ILE A 460 -12.53 -2.61 30.16
N LYS A 461 -11.65 -3.24 30.95
CA LYS A 461 -11.94 -4.50 31.66
C LYS A 461 -13.08 -4.40 32.67
N SER A 462 -13.36 -3.23 33.25
CA SER A 462 -14.53 -3.04 34.14
C SER A 462 -15.81 -2.77 33.36
N VAL A 463 -15.79 -1.85 32.38
CA VAL A 463 -16.96 -1.37 31.63
C VAL A 463 -17.52 -2.39 30.62
N PHE A 464 -16.64 -3.05 29.87
CA PHE A 464 -17.01 -4.02 28.84
C PHE A 464 -16.80 -5.45 29.34
N LYS A 465 -17.43 -6.42 28.66
CA LYS A 465 -17.33 -7.86 28.93
C LYS A 465 -17.25 -8.62 27.62
N ARG A 466 -16.73 -9.86 27.68
CA ARG A 466 -16.60 -10.77 26.53
C ARG A 466 -15.96 -10.07 25.33
N ASP A 467 -16.49 -10.27 24.14
CA ASP A 467 -15.88 -9.91 22.86
C ASP A 467 -15.77 -8.39 22.68
N ALA A 468 -16.72 -7.63 23.24
CA ALA A 468 -16.64 -6.17 23.30
C ALA A 468 -15.45 -5.68 24.14
N GLN A 469 -15.12 -6.40 25.23
CA GLN A 469 -13.93 -6.14 26.01
C GLN A 469 -12.67 -6.49 25.21
N MET A 470 -12.66 -7.63 24.52
CA MET A 470 -11.52 -8.09 23.73
C MET A 470 -11.22 -7.16 22.55
N ALA A 471 -12.25 -6.70 21.82
CA ALA A 471 -12.10 -5.79 20.69
C ALA A 471 -11.54 -4.41 21.09
N LEU A 472 -12.03 -3.81 22.18
CA LEU A 472 -11.48 -2.55 22.69
C LEU A 472 -10.09 -2.72 23.32
N LEU A 473 -9.83 -3.84 24.00
CA LEU A 473 -8.49 -4.14 24.50
C LEU A 473 -7.50 -4.31 23.34
N TYR A 474 -7.83 -5.08 22.31
CA TYR A 474 -7.00 -5.22 21.11
C TYR A 474 -6.73 -3.84 20.48
N HIS A 475 -7.75 -3.00 20.31
CA HIS A 475 -7.59 -1.65 19.75
C HIS A 475 -6.58 -0.80 20.53
N VAL A 476 -6.74 -0.66 21.85
CA VAL A 476 -5.82 0.20 22.63
C VAL A 476 -4.44 -0.43 22.80
N ARG A 477 -4.34 -1.77 22.87
CA ARG A 477 -3.07 -2.47 23.03
C ARG A 477 -2.26 -2.48 21.73
N MET A 478 -2.88 -2.54 20.55
CA MET A 478 -2.20 -2.31 19.26
C MET A 478 -1.54 -0.92 19.18
N ILE A 479 -1.95 0.04 20.00
CA ILE A 479 -1.40 1.40 20.04
C ILE A 479 -0.36 1.56 21.17
N PHE A 480 -0.56 0.92 22.33
CA PHE A 480 0.30 1.08 23.51
C PHE A 480 1.39 0.01 23.68
N GLU A 481 1.12 -1.23 23.27
CA GLU A 481 1.94 -2.44 23.51
C GLU A 481 1.71 -3.47 22.38
N PRO A 482 1.94 -3.10 21.10
CA PRO A 482 1.57 -3.94 19.96
C PRO A 482 2.33 -5.26 19.93
N PHE A 483 3.62 -5.28 20.25
CA PHE A 483 4.44 -6.48 20.11
C PHE A 483 4.14 -7.50 21.21
N GLU A 484 3.81 -7.03 22.41
CA GLU A 484 3.34 -7.83 23.53
C GLU A 484 1.95 -8.43 23.23
N LEU A 485 1.01 -7.61 22.74
CA LEU A 485 -0.31 -8.08 22.30
C LEU A 485 -0.22 -9.13 21.18
N LEU A 486 0.66 -8.89 20.19
CA LEU A 486 0.82 -9.82 19.08
C LEU A 486 1.54 -11.10 19.50
N ALA A 487 2.52 -11.02 20.41
CA ALA A 487 3.13 -12.21 21.02
C ALA A 487 2.11 -13.06 21.79
N GLU A 488 1.21 -12.43 22.56
CA GLU A 488 0.07 -13.13 23.17
C GLU A 488 -0.85 -13.76 22.12
N LEU A 489 -1.19 -13.03 21.04
CA LEU A 489 -2.01 -13.58 19.94
C LEU A 489 -1.36 -14.83 19.33
N PHE A 490 -0.04 -14.81 19.09
CA PHE A 490 0.69 -16.00 18.62
C PHE A 490 0.64 -17.14 19.64
N LYS A 491 0.91 -16.89 20.93
CA LYS A 491 0.89 -17.94 21.96
C LYS A 491 -0.48 -18.59 22.06
N ASN A 492 -1.55 -17.80 22.04
CA ASN A 492 -2.93 -18.29 22.09
C ASN A 492 -3.30 -19.23 20.93
N THR A 493 -2.66 -19.10 19.75
CA THR A 493 -2.89 -20.05 18.63
C THR A 493 -2.24 -21.41 18.81
N MET A 494 -1.39 -21.58 19.84
CA MET A 494 -0.64 -22.79 20.18
C MET A 494 -0.84 -23.18 21.66
N GLU A 495 -1.85 -22.61 22.34
CA GLU A 495 -2.13 -22.89 23.75
C GLU A 495 -3.32 -23.86 23.88
N GLY A 496 -3.07 -25.02 24.51
CA GLY A 496 -4.12 -25.98 24.85
C GLY A 496 -3.88 -27.38 24.28
N ILE A 497 -4.95 -28.00 23.78
CA ILE A 497 -4.88 -29.33 23.14
C ILE A 497 -5.08 -29.12 21.63
N GLY A 498 -3.97 -29.13 20.90
CA GLY A 498 -3.92 -28.83 19.47
C GLY A 498 -3.74 -27.35 19.15
N THR A 499 -3.49 -27.06 17.88
CA THR A 499 -3.21 -25.72 17.34
C THR A 499 -4.49 -25.11 16.74
N ASP A 500 -4.62 -23.78 16.71
CA ASP A 500 -5.46 -23.10 15.71
C ASP A 500 -4.64 -22.88 14.44
N GLU A 501 -4.57 -23.87 13.55
CA GLU A 501 -3.74 -23.75 12.34
C GLU A 501 -4.18 -22.59 11.44
N TYR A 502 -5.48 -22.25 11.46
CA TYR A 502 -5.97 -21.14 10.66
C TYR A 502 -5.60 -19.78 11.25
N GLY A 503 -5.74 -19.63 12.57
CA GLY A 503 -5.31 -18.45 13.31
C GLY A 503 -3.79 -18.24 13.24
N LEU A 504 -3.00 -19.30 13.43
CA LEU A 504 -1.54 -19.26 13.32
C LEU A 504 -1.11 -18.89 11.88
N SER A 505 -1.73 -19.50 10.86
CA SER A 505 -1.50 -19.14 9.45
C SER A 505 -1.82 -17.66 9.17
N ALA A 506 -2.96 -17.18 9.66
CA ALA A 506 -3.38 -15.79 9.51
C ALA A 506 -2.41 -14.84 10.23
N ALA A 507 -1.96 -15.17 11.44
CA ALA A 507 -1.02 -14.37 12.22
C ALA A 507 0.35 -14.26 11.53
N VAL A 508 0.93 -15.40 11.10
CA VAL A 508 2.22 -15.44 10.39
C VAL A 508 2.20 -14.61 9.11
N VAL A 509 1.13 -14.70 8.31
CA VAL A 509 1.03 -13.94 7.06
C VAL A 509 0.74 -12.46 7.30
N ARG A 510 -0.16 -12.13 8.23
CA ARG A 510 -0.61 -10.75 8.48
C ARG A 510 0.44 -9.89 9.17
N TYR A 511 1.14 -10.43 10.17
CA TYR A 511 2.13 -9.70 10.94
C TYR A 511 3.58 -9.98 10.47
N HIS A 512 3.74 -10.53 9.28
CA HIS A 512 5.03 -10.92 8.68
C HIS A 512 6.12 -9.85 8.79
N SER A 513 5.77 -8.58 8.54
CA SER A 513 6.70 -7.44 8.62
C SER A 513 7.08 -7.00 10.04
N MET A 514 6.38 -7.50 11.06
CA MET A 514 6.62 -7.23 12.49
C MET A 514 7.14 -8.47 13.24
N LEU A 515 7.40 -9.58 12.53
CA LEU A 515 7.92 -10.80 13.15
C LEU A 515 9.23 -10.61 13.93
N PRO A 516 10.21 -9.76 13.52
CA PRO A 516 11.41 -9.52 14.32
C PRO A 516 11.12 -8.97 15.73
N GLU A 517 10.23 -7.99 15.82
CA GLU A 517 9.81 -7.36 17.07
C GLU A 517 8.92 -8.29 17.90
N ILE A 518 8.01 -9.04 17.25
CA ILE A 518 7.14 -10.03 17.90
C ILE A 518 7.96 -11.18 18.48
N LYS A 519 8.94 -11.74 17.74
CA LYS A 519 9.91 -12.74 18.27
C LYS A 519 10.59 -12.22 19.54
N THR A 520 11.00 -10.95 19.51
CA THR A 520 11.68 -10.29 20.63
C THR A 520 10.76 -10.14 21.86
N ALA A 521 9.52 -9.70 21.67
CA ALA A 521 8.53 -9.58 22.73
C ALA A 521 8.13 -10.96 23.30
N PHE A 522 7.90 -11.95 22.43
CA PHE A 522 7.56 -13.32 22.80
C PHE A 522 8.61 -13.93 23.73
N LYS A 523 9.89 -13.80 23.39
CA LYS A 523 11.01 -14.26 24.23
C LYS A 523 11.11 -13.52 25.56
N GLN A 524 10.71 -12.25 25.62
CA GLN A 524 10.68 -11.49 26.88
C GLN A 524 9.54 -11.94 27.80
N LEU A 525 8.36 -12.20 27.24
CA LEU A 525 7.16 -12.62 27.96
C LEU A 525 7.22 -14.07 28.43
N TYR A 526 7.52 -15.01 27.53
CA TYR A 526 7.39 -16.46 27.77
C TYR A 526 8.71 -17.15 28.11
N ARG A 527 9.87 -16.52 27.83
CA ARG A 527 11.22 -17.13 27.89
C ARG A 527 11.46 -18.26 26.90
N GLU A 528 10.54 -18.44 25.97
CA GLU A 528 10.55 -19.39 24.87
C GLU A 528 10.78 -18.66 23.54
N GLU A 529 11.22 -19.35 22.49
CA GLU A 529 11.36 -18.77 21.15
C GLU A 529 10.08 -19.06 20.34
N LEU A 530 9.44 -18.04 19.76
CA LEU A 530 8.24 -18.23 18.91
C LEU A 530 8.45 -19.30 17.82
N ARG A 531 9.68 -19.40 17.31
CA ARG A 531 10.09 -20.40 16.32
C ARG A 531 10.07 -21.83 16.87
N ASP A 532 10.45 -22.02 18.12
CA ASP A 532 10.53 -23.33 18.76
C ASP A 532 9.12 -23.81 19.15
N ASP A 533 8.28 -22.94 19.69
CA ASP A 533 6.85 -23.20 19.92
C ASP A 533 6.16 -23.67 18.63
N ILE A 534 6.32 -22.93 17.53
CA ILE A 534 5.76 -23.32 16.22
C ILE A 534 6.30 -24.67 15.75
N ARG A 535 7.59 -24.95 15.97
CA ARG A 535 8.22 -26.23 15.57
C ARG A 535 7.65 -27.41 16.34
N ASP A 536 7.36 -27.21 17.63
CA ASP A 536 7.03 -28.28 18.56
C ASP A 536 5.52 -28.54 18.62
N ASP A 537 4.68 -27.53 18.38
CA ASP A 537 3.22 -27.65 18.31
C ASP A 537 2.71 -28.10 16.93
N THR A 538 3.41 -27.76 15.84
CA THR A 538 2.99 -28.11 14.46
C THR A 538 3.87 -29.18 13.81
N SER A 539 3.41 -29.81 12.72
CA SER A 539 4.17 -30.88 12.05
C SER A 539 4.12 -30.87 10.50
N GLY A 540 5.01 -31.67 9.90
CA GLY A 540 5.09 -31.91 8.46
C GLY A 540 5.30 -30.64 7.62
N LYS A 541 4.83 -30.68 6.36
CA LYS A 541 4.99 -29.57 5.41
C LYS A 541 4.39 -28.24 5.90
N TYR A 542 3.36 -28.31 6.74
CA TYR A 542 2.71 -27.12 7.31
C TYR A 542 3.67 -26.37 8.25
N ARG A 543 4.24 -27.07 9.24
CA ARG A 543 5.33 -26.56 10.08
C ARG A 543 6.48 -26.02 9.24
N ASP A 544 6.96 -26.80 8.27
CA ASP A 544 8.14 -26.44 7.49
C ASP A 544 7.90 -25.15 6.68
N LEU A 545 6.66 -24.89 6.23
CA LEU A 545 6.26 -23.63 5.61
C LEU A 545 6.13 -22.48 6.62
N LEU A 546 5.52 -22.70 7.79
CA LEU A 546 5.45 -21.69 8.87
C LEU A 546 6.86 -21.24 9.27
N LEU A 547 7.74 -22.19 9.57
CA LEU A 547 9.14 -21.92 9.93
C LEU A 547 9.88 -21.22 8.80
N GLY A 548 9.65 -21.59 7.53
CA GLY A 548 10.21 -20.87 6.39
C GLY A 548 9.79 -19.40 6.34
N ILE A 549 8.53 -19.08 6.66
CA ILE A 549 8.05 -17.68 6.71
C ILE A 549 8.65 -16.97 7.93
N VAL A 550 8.70 -17.62 9.10
CA VAL A 550 9.25 -17.06 10.34
C VAL A 550 10.76 -16.82 10.24
N ASP A 551 11.51 -17.70 9.58
CA ASP A 551 12.97 -17.62 9.43
C ASP A 551 13.42 -16.69 8.28
N SER A 552 12.49 -16.12 7.51
CA SER A 552 12.83 -15.22 6.38
C SER A 552 13.33 -13.82 6.78
N TYR A 553 13.42 -13.53 8.10
CA TYR A 553 13.97 -12.31 8.71
C TYR A 553 14.77 -12.62 9.99
#